data_AF-A0A2E6DUD0-F1
#
_entry.id   AF-A0A2E6DUD0-F1
#
_cell.length_a   1.000
_cell.length_b   1.000
_cell.length_c   1.000
_cell.angle_alpha   90.00
_cell.angle_beta   90.00
_cell.angle_gamma   90.00
#
_symmetry.space_group_name_H-M   'P 1'
#
loop_
_entity.id
_entity.type
_entity.pdbx_description
1 polymer ?
#
loop_
_entity_poly.entity_id
_entity_poly.type
_entity_poly.pdbx_seq_one_letter_code
_entity_poly.pdbx_strand_id
1 'polypeptide(L)'
;MKAMKSEMGGAFVLSWIVFGMGLGTIEGAVALAVTWMAFSGAHILPVVTWSHIMTGDLADTEGNWMANGMRLVGQMVGAILAILLATEAGGIETGWAATEMWIPDIADNLWAVLGMIAAGAVWWQVHTRCDSAWASAFGLMVLGGAMTLTGAHEMGASITSAGDGIADTLVNWICDGLFVGIGAFVGCQVDGLIGEEE
;
A
#
# COMPACT_ATOMS: atom_id res chain seq x y z
N MET A 1 10.03 1.57 -17.15
CA MET A 1 9.16 0.49 -17.71
C MET A 1 9.21 -0.82 -16.93
N LYS A 2 10.40 -1.40 -16.63
CA LYS A 2 10.48 -2.68 -15.89
C LYS A 2 9.77 -2.63 -14.53
N ALA A 3 10.06 -1.61 -13.72
CA ALA A 3 9.42 -1.41 -12.41
C ALA A 3 7.89 -1.37 -12.52
N MET A 4 7.35 -0.53 -13.40
CA MET A 4 5.91 -0.42 -13.64
C MET A 4 5.26 -1.77 -14.03
N LYS A 5 5.90 -2.58 -14.88
CA LYS A 5 5.39 -3.92 -15.24
C LYS A 5 5.35 -4.86 -14.03
N SER A 6 6.39 -4.81 -13.19
CA SER A 6 6.42 -5.60 -11.95
C SER A 6 5.33 -5.16 -10.97
N GLU A 7 5.09 -3.85 -10.83
CA GLU A 7 3.98 -3.31 -10.03
C GLU A 7 2.62 -3.78 -10.53
N MET A 8 2.40 -3.72 -11.85
CA MET A 8 1.14 -4.19 -12.45
C MET A 8 0.89 -5.67 -12.15
N GLY A 9 1.90 -6.53 -12.34
CA GLY A 9 1.76 -7.96 -12.06
C GLY A 9 1.58 -8.25 -10.57
N GLY A 10 2.35 -7.57 -9.71
CA GLY A 10 2.24 -7.73 -8.26
C GLY A 10 0.89 -7.25 -7.71
N ALA A 11 0.42 -6.09 -8.13
CA ALA A 11 -0.86 -5.53 -7.71
C ALA A 11 -2.06 -6.32 -8.27
N PHE A 12 -1.93 -6.90 -9.46
CA PHE A 12 -2.91 -7.86 -9.98
C PHE A 12 -3.09 -9.02 -9.01
N VAL A 13 -1.99 -9.64 -8.56
CA VAL A 13 -2.04 -10.74 -7.58
C VAL A 13 -2.54 -10.24 -6.21
N LEU A 14 -2.12 -9.05 -5.77
CA LEU A 14 -2.61 -8.43 -4.53
C LEU A 14 -4.15 -8.33 -4.52
N SER A 15 -4.76 -7.89 -5.62
CA SER A 15 -6.23 -7.83 -5.71
C SER A 15 -6.90 -9.20 -5.55
N TRP A 16 -6.29 -10.29 -6.04
CA TRP A 16 -6.79 -11.65 -5.79
C TRP A 16 -6.66 -12.06 -4.32
N ILE A 17 -5.59 -11.63 -3.64
CA ILE A 17 -5.44 -11.82 -2.19
C ILE A 17 -6.57 -11.08 -1.45
N VAL A 18 -6.90 -9.85 -1.87
CA VAL A 18 -8.02 -9.08 -1.30
C VAL A 18 -9.36 -9.79 -1.52
N PHE A 19 -9.62 -10.32 -2.72
CA PHE A 19 -10.87 -11.02 -3.03
C PHE A 19 -11.06 -12.33 -2.24
N GLY A 20 -10.00 -13.12 -2.06
CA GLY A 20 -10.15 -14.52 -1.66
C GLY A 20 -9.46 -14.95 -0.37
N MET A 21 -8.41 -14.25 0.06
CA MET A 21 -7.50 -14.74 1.12
C MET A 21 -7.47 -13.83 2.35
N GLY A 22 -7.65 -12.52 2.16
CA GLY A 22 -7.55 -11.50 3.20
C GLY A 22 -6.10 -11.19 3.60
N LEU A 23 -5.76 -9.90 3.69
CA LEU A 23 -4.38 -9.45 3.99
C LEU A 23 -3.98 -9.60 5.47
N GLY A 24 -4.95 -9.79 6.37
CA GLY A 24 -4.72 -10.08 7.78
C GLY A 24 -4.57 -11.58 8.12
N THR A 25 -4.52 -12.45 7.12
CA THR A 25 -4.43 -13.90 7.31
C THR A 25 -3.04 -14.43 6.97
N ILE A 26 -2.69 -15.60 7.52
CA ILE A 26 -1.42 -16.29 7.18
C ILE A 26 -1.39 -16.62 5.68
N GLU A 27 -2.52 -17.03 5.10
CA GLU A 27 -2.62 -17.33 3.67
C GLU A 27 -2.29 -16.09 2.82
N GLY A 28 -2.91 -14.95 3.13
CA GLY A 28 -2.64 -13.71 2.43
C GLY A 28 -1.20 -13.22 2.62
N ALA A 29 -0.63 -13.38 3.81
CA ALA A 29 0.76 -13.04 4.09
C ALA A 29 1.74 -13.91 3.28
N VAL A 30 1.50 -15.23 3.22
CA VAL A 30 2.30 -16.16 2.41
C VAL A 30 2.19 -15.80 0.92
N ALA A 31 0.97 -15.56 0.43
CA ALA A 31 0.73 -15.17 -0.96
C ALA A 31 1.45 -13.85 -1.29
N LEU A 32 1.41 -12.86 -0.38
CA LEU A 32 2.08 -11.59 -0.57
C LEU A 32 3.62 -11.74 -0.58
N ALA A 33 4.18 -12.50 0.35
CA ALA A 33 5.61 -12.80 0.37
C ALA A 33 6.07 -13.45 -0.95
N VAL A 34 5.33 -14.45 -1.43
CA VAL A 34 5.60 -15.12 -2.71
C VAL A 34 5.49 -14.13 -3.87
N THR A 35 4.51 -13.24 -3.84
CA THR A 35 4.32 -12.21 -4.88
C THR A 35 5.51 -11.25 -4.92
N TRP A 36 6.02 -10.78 -3.79
CA TRP A 36 7.25 -9.96 -3.76
C TRP A 36 8.48 -10.68 -4.28
N MET A 37 8.63 -11.98 -3.96
CA MET A 37 9.74 -12.77 -4.49
C MET A 37 9.64 -12.97 -6.00
N ALA A 38 8.43 -13.19 -6.52
CA ALA A 38 8.17 -13.37 -7.95
C ALA A 38 8.34 -12.06 -8.74
N PHE A 39 7.91 -10.93 -8.18
CA PHE A 39 7.98 -9.61 -8.79
C PHE A 39 9.08 -8.76 -8.12
N SER A 40 10.29 -9.31 -8.06
CA SER A 40 11.44 -8.66 -7.41
C SER A 40 11.60 -7.19 -7.84
N GLY A 41 11.74 -6.32 -6.84
CA GLY A 41 11.84 -4.87 -6.99
C GLY A 41 10.50 -4.14 -7.14
N ALA A 42 9.35 -4.82 -7.09
CA ALA A 42 8.03 -4.20 -6.96
C ALA A 42 7.71 -3.88 -5.50
N HIS A 43 7.06 -2.74 -5.28
CA HIS A 43 6.51 -2.34 -4.00
C HIS A 43 5.17 -3.02 -3.74
N ILE A 44 4.37 -3.26 -4.80
CA ILE A 44 3.07 -3.93 -4.82
C ILE A 44 1.96 -3.14 -4.13
N LEU A 45 2.20 -2.61 -2.93
CA LEU A 45 1.24 -1.85 -2.15
C LEU A 45 1.54 -0.34 -2.21
N PRO A 46 0.51 0.52 -2.22
CA PRO A 46 0.70 1.96 -2.12
C PRO A 46 1.45 2.39 -0.87
N VAL A 47 1.16 1.78 0.29
CA VAL A 47 1.82 2.09 1.57
C VAL A 47 3.34 1.88 1.50
N VAL A 48 3.80 0.84 0.79
CA VAL A 48 5.22 0.54 0.59
C VAL A 48 5.85 1.62 -0.30
N THR A 49 5.15 2.02 -1.37
CA THR A 49 5.61 3.09 -2.25
C THR A 49 5.71 4.42 -1.54
N TRP A 50 4.73 4.79 -0.71
CA TRP A 50 4.80 5.99 0.09
C TRP A 50 5.92 5.96 1.13
N SER A 51 6.18 4.81 1.75
CA SER A 51 7.36 4.66 2.62
C SER A 51 8.65 4.94 1.88
N HIS A 52 8.85 4.38 0.68
CA HIS A 52 10.01 4.70 -0.15
C HIS A 52 10.10 6.18 -0.52
N ILE A 53 8.98 6.85 -0.83
CA ILE A 53 8.98 8.29 -1.11
C ILE A 53 9.44 9.07 0.12
N MET A 54 8.83 8.79 1.28
CA MET A 54 9.05 9.54 2.52
C MET A 54 10.43 9.31 3.13
N THR A 55 11.05 8.16 2.89
CA THR A 55 12.40 7.84 3.39
C THR A 55 13.50 8.10 2.36
N GLY A 56 13.14 8.47 1.13
CA GLY A 56 14.07 8.84 0.06
C GLY A 56 14.44 10.34 0.08
N ASP A 57 15.15 10.78 -0.95
CA ASP A 57 15.41 12.21 -1.16
C ASP A 57 14.12 12.90 -1.63
N LEU A 58 13.51 13.71 -0.75
CA LEU A 58 12.27 14.42 -1.04
C LEU A 58 12.45 15.59 -2.04
N ALA A 59 13.68 16.05 -2.27
CA ALA A 59 13.98 17.05 -3.29
C ALA A 59 14.13 16.45 -4.70
N ASP A 60 14.33 15.13 -4.81
CA ASP A 60 14.51 14.44 -6.07
C ASP A 60 13.16 14.21 -6.78
N THR A 61 12.85 15.09 -7.72
CA THR A 61 11.60 15.03 -8.49
C THR A 61 11.56 13.84 -9.45
N GLU A 62 12.70 13.46 -10.07
CA GLU A 62 12.71 12.43 -11.12
C GLU A 62 12.93 11.03 -10.54
N GLY A 63 13.95 10.87 -9.69
CA GLY A 63 14.38 9.59 -9.15
C GLY A 63 13.54 9.10 -7.98
N ASN A 64 12.93 10.00 -7.20
CA ASN A 64 12.04 9.64 -6.11
C ASN A 64 10.56 9.83 -6.50
N TRP A 65 10.11 11.08 -6.68
CA TRP A 65 8.69 11.38 -6.88
C TRP A 65 8.12 10.78 -8.17
N MET A 66 8.72 11.06 -9.33
CA MET A 66 8.21 10.58 -10.61
C MET A 66 8.34 9.06 -10.74
N ALA A 67 9.48 8.49 -10.31
CA ALA A 67 9.70 7.05 -10.33
C ALA A 67 8.65 6.29 -9.48
N ASN A 68 8.40 6.74 -8.25
CA ASN A 68 7.44 6.12 -7.35
C ASN A 68 5.98 6.45 -7.73
N GLY A 69 5.70 7.63 -8.24
CA GLY A 69 4.39 7.97 -8.80
C GLY A 69 4.00 7.03 -9.94
N MET A 70 4.95 6.70 -10.83
CA MET A 70 4.71 5.69 -11.88
C MET A 70 4.49 4.28 -11.33
N ARG A 71 5.02 3.96 -10.15
CA ARG A 71 4.72 2.69 -9.47
C ARG A 71 3.28 2.67 -8.96
N LEU A 72 2.81 3.75 -8.32
CA LEU A 72 1.42 3.89 -7.89
C LEU A 72 0.44 3.72 -9.07
N VAL A 73 0.74 4.33 -10.23
CA VAL A 73 -0.04 4.13 -11.45
C VAL A 73 -0.01 2.67 -11.90
N GLY A 74 1.16 2.01 -11.89
CA GLY A 74 1.28 0.59 -12.22
C GLY A 74 0.44 -0.30 -11.30
N GLN A 75 0.41 -0.01 -10.00
CA GLN A 75 -0.39 -0.74 -9.02
C GLN A 75 -1.89 -0.61 -9.31
N MET A 76 -2.35 0.61 -9.57
CA MET A 76 -3.74 0.89 -9.97
C MET A 76 -4.13 0.12 -11.24
N VAL A 77 -3.29 0.13 -12.27
CA VAL A 77 -3.57 -0.63 -13.51
C VAL A 77 -3.62 -2.15 -13.24
N GLY A 78 -2.70 -2.68 -12.44
CA GLY A 78 -2.71 -4.08 -12.04
C GLY A 78 -4.01 -4.48 -11.32
N ALA A 79 -4.45 -3.65 -10.38
CA ALA A 79 -5.69 -3.86 -9.65
C ALA A 79 -6.94 -3.79 -10.56
N ILE A 80 -7.02 -2.81 -11.46
CA ILE A 80 -8.09 -2.69 -12.46
C ILE A 80 -8.22 -3.98 -13.27
N LEU A 81 -7.10 -4.52 -13.77
CA LEU A 81 -7.10 -5.76 -14.57
C LEU A 81 -7.59 -6.96 -13.75
N ALA A 82 -7.22 -7.06 -12.48
CA ALA A 82 -7.68 -8.13 -11.60
C ALA A 82 -9.18 -8.02 -11.32
N ILE A 83 -9.68 -6.81 -11.04
CA ILE A 83 -11.09 -6.57 -10.75
C ILE A 83 -11.95 -6.83 -11.97
N LEU A 84 -11.56 -6.35 -13.15
CA LEU A 84 -12.29 -6.65 -14.40
C LEU A 84 -12.37 -8.15 -14.65
N LEU A 85 -11.30 -8.90 -14.37
CA LEU A 85 -11.31 -10.35 -14.53
C LEU A 85 -12.17 -11.05 -13.47
N ALA A 86 -12.03 -10.69 -12.20
CA ALA A 86 -12.76 -11.30 -11.09
C ALA A 86 -14.26 -11.02 -11.14
N THR A 87 -14.66 -9.86 -11.70
CA THR A 87 -16.06 -9.44 -11.80
C THR A 87 -16.70 -9.78 -13.14
N GLU A 88 -16.01 -10.48 -14.04
CA GLU A 88 -16.45 -10.72 -15.43
C GLU A 88 -16.84 -9.41 -16.15
N ALA A 89 -16.04 -8.36 -15.96
CA ALA A 89 -16.27 -7.01 -16.45
C ALA A 89 -17.62 -6.41 -15.98
N GLY A 90 -17.98 -6.65 -14.72
CA GLY A 90 -19.22 -6.17 -14.10
C GLY A 90 -20.40 -7.14 -14.22
N GLY A 91 -20.19 -8.36 -14.74
CA GLY A 91 -21.19 -9.44 -14.71
C GLY A 91 -21.46 -9.99 -13.30
N ILE A 92 -20.50 -9.84 -12.38
CA ILE A 92 -20.60 -10.24 -10.98
C ILE A 92 -20.61 -8.99 -10.09
N GLU A 93 -21.67 -8.85 -9.30
CA GLU A 93 -21.81 -7.81 -8.28
C GLU A 93 -20.99 -8.18 -7.04
N THR A 94 -20.27 -7.21 -6.46
CA THR A 94 -19.31 -7.45 -5.37
C THR A 94 -19.73 -6.87 -4.02
N GLY A 95 -20.83 -6.11 -3.97
CA GLY A 95 -21.24 -5.32 -2.81
C GLY A 95 -20.28 -4.18 -2.48
N TRP A 96 -19.34 -3.86 -3.37
CA TRP A 96 -18.37 -2.79 -3.15
C TRP A 96 -19.06 -1.44 -3.14
N ALA A 97 -18.68 -0.59 -2.19
CA ALA A 97 -19.07 0.80 -2.11
C ALA A 97 -17.85 1.62 -1.70
N ALA A 98 -17.74 2.83 -2.24
CA ALA A 98 -16.67 3.73 -1.86
C ALA A 98 -16.73 4.05 -0.36
N THR A 99 -15.59 3.95 0.31
CA THR A 99 -15.46 4.40 1.70
C THR A 99 -15.42 5.92 1.74
N GLU A 100 -16.17 6.53 2.65
CA GLU A 100 -16.19 7.98 2.86
C GLU A 100 -14.77 8.53 3.11
N MET A 101 -14.50 9.73 2.61
CA MET A 101 -13.22 10.39 2.84
C MET A 101 -13.07 10.69 4.34
N TRP A 102 -12.04 10.15 4.99
CA TRP A 102 -11.89 10.28 6.44
C TRP A 102 -11.18 11.59 6.86
N ILE A 103 -10.45 12.24 5.96
CA ILE A 103 -9.63 13.42 6.28
C ILE A 103 -10.42 14.61 6.88
N PRO A 104 -11.62 14.98 6.40
CA PRO A 104 -12.40 16.04 7.03
C PRO A 104 -12.64 15.83 8.53
N ASP A 105 -12.71 14.57 8.95
CA ASP A 105 -12.96 14.15 10.32
C ASP A 105 -11.67 13.71 11.04
N ILE A 106 -10.50 14.20 10.59
CA ILE A 106 -9.20 13.84 11.17
C ILE A 106 -9.11 14.16 12.67
N ALA A 107 -9.81 15.21 13.13
CA ALA A 107 -9.85 15.57 14.54
C ALA A 107 -10.49 14.47 15.41
N ASP A 108 -11.55 13.84 14.89
CA ASP A 108 -12.25 12.75 15.56
C ASP A 108 -11.53 11.40 15.38
N ASN A 109 -10.70 11.28 14.33
CA ASN A 109 -9.94 10.09 13.98
C ASN A 109 -8.44 10.17 14.34
N LEU A 110 -8.03 11.14 15.17
CA LEU A 110 -6.62 11.42 15.47
C LEU A 110 -5.85 10.16 15.92
N TRP A 111 -6.45 9.34 16.79
CA TRP A 111 -5.80 8.13 17.29
C TRP A 111 -5.64 7.04 16.23
N ALA A 112 -6.58 6.94 15.28
CA ALA A 112 -6.44 6.03 14.14
C ALA A 112 -5.27 6.46 13.25
N VAL A 113 -5.14 7.77 12.98
CA VAL A 113 -4.02 8.32 12.21
C VAL A 113 -2.68 8.10 12.93
N LEU A 114 -2.62 8.36 14.24
CA LEU A 114 -1.42 8.09 15.04
C LEU A 114 -1.07 6.59 15.05
N GLY A 115 -2.08 5.72 15.10
CA GLY A 115 -1.92 4.27 14.98
C GLY A 115 -1.31 3.87 13.63
N MET A 116 -1.76 4.49 12.54
CA MET A 116 -1.24 4.26 11.20
C MET A 116 0.21 4.72 11.05
N ILE A 117 0.55 5.89 11.58
CA ILE A 117 1.93 6.40 11.63
C ILE A 117 2.82 5.44 12.45
N ALA A 118 2.37 5.03 13.64
CA ALA A 118 3.13 4.11 14.48
C ALA A 118 3.33 2.74 13.82
N ALA A 119 2.29 2.21 13.17
CA ALA A 119 2.37 0.96 12.42
C ALA A 119 3.36 1.08 11.26
N GLY A 120 3.35 2.20 10.52
CA GLY A 120 4.32 2.47 9.45
C GLY A 120 5.76 2.54 9.96
N ALA A 121 5.99 3.19 11.09
CA ALA A 121 7.32 3.27 11.71
C ALA A 121 7.86 1.88 12.07
N VAL A 122 7.05 1.06 12.76
CA VAL A 122 7.46 -0.29 13.18
C VAL A 122 7.63 -1.20 11.97
N TRP A 123 6.65 -1.20 11.05
CA TRP A 123 6.68 -2.06 9.88
C TRP A 123 7.90 -1.76 8.99
N TRP A 124 8.22 -0.48 8.78
CA TRP A 124 9.34 -0.10 7.93
C TRP A 124 10.69 -0.59 8.47
N GLN A 125 10.86 -0.58 9.80
CA GLN A 125 12.05 -1.15 10.43
C GLN A 125 12.14 -2.67 10.21
N VAL A 126 11.01 -3.39 10.30
CA VAL A 126 10.97 -4.83 9.95
C VAL A 126 11.31 -5.03 8.47
N HIS A 127 10.71 -4.23 7.59
CA HIS A 127 10.87 -4.34 6.14
C HIS A 127 12.34 -4.16 5.71
N THR A 128 13.00 -3.13 6.24
CA THR A 128 14.36 -2.75 5.82
C THR A 128 15.47 -3.51 6.56
N ARG A 129 15.29 -3.87 7.84
CA ARG A 129 16.34 -4.55 8.61
C ARG A 129 16.37 -6.05 8.44
N CYS A 130 15.20 -6.68 8.26
CA CYS A 130 15.15 -8.13 8.08
C CYS A 130 15.51 -8.55 6.65
N ASP A 131 15.46 -7.61 5.68
CA ASP A 131 15.72 -7.83 4.25
C ASP A 131 15.09 -9.13 3.72
N SER A 132 13.82 -9.33 4.06
CA SER A 132 13.10 -10.58 3.78
C SER A 132 11.65 -10.27 3.41
N ALA A 133 11.25 -10.77 2.23
CA ALA A 133 9.86 -10.69 1.77
C ALA A 133 8.90 -11.36 2.78
N TRP A 134 9.34 -12.43 3.44
CA TRP A 134 8.57 -13.13 4.48
C TRP A 134 8.36 -12.27 5.71
N ALA A 135 9.44 -11.69 6.26
CA ALA A 135 9.36 -10.82 7.43
C ALA A 135 8.47 -9.60 7.15
N SER A 136 8.61 -9.03 5.95
CA SER A 136 7.80 -7.89 5.49
C SER A 136 6.31 -8.23 5.41
N ALA A 137 5.97 -9.38 4.81
CA ALA A 137 4.57 -9.80 4.64
C ALA A 137 3.92 -10.18 5.96
N PHE A 138 4.63 -10.90 6.84
CA PHE A 138 4.12 -11.19 8.18
C PHE A 138 4.01 -9.92 9.04
N GLY A 139 4.92 -8.97 8.87
CA GLY A 139 4.81 -7.64 9.47
C GLY A 139 3.52 -6.93 9.04
N LEU A 140 3.20 -6.94 7.74
CA LEU A 140 1.95 -6.38 7.23
C LEU A 140 0.72 -7.15 7.71
N MET A 141 0.79 -8.47 7.84
CA MET A 141 -0.30 -9.27 8.39
C MET A 141 -0.63 -8.86 9.83
N VAL A 142 0.40 -8.67 10.66
CA VAL A 142 0.24 -8.30 12.08
C VAL A 142 -0.22 -6.85 12.22
N LEU A 143 0.37 -5.94 11.45
CA LEU A 143 0.11 -4.50 11.58
C LEU A 143 -1.01 -4.00 10.65
N GLY A 144 -1.54 -4.86 9.77
CA GLY A 144 -2.53 -4.51 8.76
C GLY A 144 -3.88 -4.07 9.31
N GLY A 145 -4.18 -4.38 10.59
CA GLY A 145 -5.35 -3.82 11.27
C GLY A 145 -5.23 -2.31 11.55
N ALA A 146 -4.01 -1.75 11.50
CA ALA A 146 -3.73 -0.34 11.73
C ALA A 146 -3.34 0.42 10.44
N MET A 147 -3.31 -0.24 9.27
CA MET A 147 -2.89 0.34 7.99
C MET A 147 -3.82 -0.10 6.87
N THR A 148 -4.18 0.78 5.93
CA THR A 148 -4.95 0.36 4.76
C THR A 148 -4.06 -0.30 3.71
N LEU A 149 -4.16 -1.62 3.59
CA LEU A 149 -3.34 -2.41 2.66
C LEU A 149 -4.01 -2.63 1.29
N THR A 150 -5.27 -2.22 1.13
CA THR A 150 -6.08 -2.46 -0.08
C THR A 150 -6.10 -1.28 -1.05
N GLY A 151 -5.36 -0.19 -0.81
CA GLY A 151 -5.56 1.08 -1.53
C GLY A 151 -5.54 0.99 -3.07
N ALA A 152 -4.67 0.16 -3.67
CA ALA A 152 -4.67 -0.02 -5.14
C ALA A 152 -5.93 -0.76 -5.64
N HIS A 153 -6.41 -1.72 -4.84
CA HIS A 153 -7.66 -2.44 -5.09
C HIS A 153 -8.85 -1.48 -5.01
N GLU A 154 -8.94 -0.65 -3.97
CA GLU A 154 -10.01 0.34 -3.81
C GLU A 154 -10.05 1.33 -4.98
N MET A 155 -8.90 1.87 -5.37
CA MET A 155 -8.82 2.77 -6.52
C MET A 155 -9.24 2.08 -7.83
N GLY A 156 -8.83 0.82 -8.01
CA GLY A 156 -9.26 0.02 -9.16
C GLY A 156 -10.77 -0.26 -9.15
N ALA A 157 -11.35 -0.50 -7.98
CA ALA A 157 -12.78 -0.76 -7.82
C ALA A 157 -13.62 0.50 -8.12
N SER A 158 -13.21 1.67 -7.63
CA SER A 158 -13.85 2.95 -7.97
C SER A 158 -13.79 3.24 -9.47
N ILE A 159 -12.63 3.04 -10.12
CA ILE A 159 -12.50 3.28 -11.57
C ILE A 159 -13.38 2.33 -12.38
N THR A 160 -13.41 1.04 -12.01
CA THR A 160 -14.18 0.02 -12.74
C THR A 160 -15.68 0.10 -12.47
N SER A 161 -16.11 0.77 -11.40
CA SER A 161 -17.50 1.13 -11.08
C SER A 161 -17.93 2.49 -11.67
N ALA A 162 -17.36 2.88 -12.82
CA ALA A 162 -17.62 4.15 -13.49
C ALA A 162 -17.26 5.41 -12.67
N GLY A 163 -16.32 5.30 -11.73
CA GLY A 163 -15.84 6.40 -10.90
C GLY A 163 -16.70 6.66 -9.67
N ASP A 164 -17.43 5.66 -9.17
CA ASP A 164 -18.22 5.80 -7.95
C ASP A 164 -17.32 6.16 -6.76
N GLY A 165 -17.72 7.20 -6.02
CA GLY A 165 -16.95 7.80 -4.92
C GLY A 165 -15.46 8.07 -5.24
N ILE A 166 -15.11 8.41 -6.50
CA ILE A 166 -13.71 8.54 -6.90
C ILE A 166 -12.94 9.62 -6.14
N ALA A 167 -13.61 10.71 -5.75
CA ALA A 167 -12.97 11.76 -4.96
C ALA A 167 -12.56 11.24 -3.58
N ASP A 168 -13.46 10.52 -2.91
CA ASP A 168 -13.22 9.97 -1.58
C ASP A 168 -12.17 8.86 -1.62
N THR A 169 -12.29 7.96 -2.60
CA THR A 169 -11.34 6.87 -2.83
C THR A 169 -9.95 7.40 -3.14
N LEU A 170 -9.84 8.45 -3.97
CA LEU A 170 -8.55 9.06 -4.32
C LEU A 170 -7.87 9.67 -3.09
N VAL A 171 -8.61 10.42 -2.27
CA VAL A 171 -8.03 11.03 -1.06
C VAL A 171 -7.61 9.96 -0.07
N ASN A 172 -8.46 8.96 0.19
CA ASN A 172 -8.11 7.85 1.08
C ASN A 172 -6.89 7.07 0.55
N TRP A 173 -6.84 6.76 -0.75
CA TRP A 173 -5.71 6.09 -1.38
C TRP A 173 -4.37 6.83 -1.21
N ILE A 174 -4.39 8.17 -1.33
CA ILE A 174 -3.21 9.01 -1.10
C ILE A 174 -2.86 9.01 0.38
N CYS A 175 -3.83 9.31 1.24
CA CYS A 175 -3.58 9.65 2.62
C CYS A 175 -3.25 8.42 3.46
N ASP A 176 -3.92 7.29 3.24
CA ASP A 176 -3.59 6.04 3.92
C ASP A 176 -2.14 5.62 3.64
N GLY A 177 -1.72 5.76 2.39
CA GLY A 177 -0.33 5.52 2.00
C GLY A 177 0.64 6.52 2.64
N LEU A 178 0.33 7.81 2.53
CA LEU A 178 1.17 8.89 3.02
C LEU A 178 1.41 8.80 4.53
N PHE A 179 0.38 8.54 5.35
CA PHE A 179 0.54 8.48 6.80
C PHE A 179 1.37 7.27 7.25
N VAL A 180 1.26 6.12 6.57
CA VAL A 180 2.20 5.00 6.75
C VAL A 180 3.62 5.42 6.38
N GLY A 181 3.80 6.13 5.27
CA GLY A 181 5.10 6.62 4.83
C GLY A 181 5.72 7.65 5.78
N ILE A 182 4.93 8.56 6.36
CA ILE A 182 5.37 9.48 7.42
C ILE A 182 5.85 8.66 8.62
N GLY A 183 5.13 7.59 8.98
CA GLY A 183 5.56 6.61 9.97
C GLY A 183 6.95 6.05 9.66
N ALA A 184 7.15 5.55 8.43
CA ALA A 184 8.44 5.02 7.99
C ALA A 184 9.59 6.05 8.15
N PHE A 185 9.36 7.31 7.75
CA PHE A 185 10.31 8.40 7.94
C PHE A 185 10.63 8.63 9.43
N VAL A 186 9.62 8.74 10.28
CA VAL A 186 9.80 8.90 11.73
C VAL A 186 10.58 7.72 12.31
N GLY A 187 10.28 6.49 11.89
CA GLY A 187 11.02 5.30 12.30
C GLY A 187 12.52 5.40 11.97
N CYS A 188 12.87 5.87 10.77
CA CYS A 188 14.27 6.10 10.40
C CYS A 188 14.94 7.21 11.24
N GLN A 189 14.21 8.29 11.56
CA GLN A 189 14.76 9.37 12.42
C GLN A 189 15.01 8.89 13.85
N VAL A 190 14.07 8.14 14.44
CA VAL A 190 14.22 7.58 15.78
C VAL A 190 15.43 6.64 15.86
N ASP A 191 15.63 5.82 14.83
CA ASP A 191 16.79 4.94 14.75
C ASP A 191 18.12 5.71 14.69
N GLY A 192 18.19 6.75 13.85
CA GLY A 192 19.37 7.60 13.75
C GLY A 192 19.77 8.21 15.09
N LEU A 193 18.80 8.65 15.90
CA LEU A 193 19.05 9.20 17.23
C LEU A 193 19.61 8.17 18.23
N ILE A 194 19.28 6.88 18.07
CA ILE A 194 19.79 5.81 18.93
C ILE A 194 21.19 5.37 18.48
N GLY A 195 21.45 5.39 17.17
CA GLY A 195 22.73 4.98 16.59
C GLY A 195 23.87 5.99 16.71
N GLU A 196 23.59 7.25 17.09
CA GLU A 196 24.60 8.29 17.32
C GLU A 196 25.35 8.15 18.66
N GLU A 197 24.98 7.17 19.51
CA GLU A 197 25.61 6.92 20.83
C GLU A 197 26.65 5.76 20.85
N GLU A 198 26.97 5.11 19.71
CA GLU A 198 28.08 4.13 19.57
C GLU A 198 29.25 4.66 18.73
#